data_AF-A0A7W1JDY6-F1
#
_entry.id   AF-A0A7W1JDY6-F1
#
_cell.length_a   1.000
_cell.length_b   1.000
_cell.length_c   1.000
_cell.angle_alpha   90.00
_cell.angle_beta   90.00
_cell.angle_gamma   90.00
#
_symmetry.space_group_name_H-M   'P 1'
#
loop_
_entity.id
_entity.type
_entity.pdbx_description
1 polymer ?
#
loop_
_entity_poly.entity_id
_entity_poly.type
_entity_poly.pdbx_seq_one_letter_code
_entity_poly.pdbx_strand_id
1 'polypeptide(L)'
;MIYDLPEQSSPISQGDIFIGVPILDLPDDELSVIEDKGLPRTLPWKEFASAGEKVTAVITVRPTIAIVGTQECDAIRAPNITLFEVRPFRDVERKSKDTSKPSKWVPIITQHARINQKWFYLPADERIGFSEKMGADFLTPIRIPRIALERLTGFRKGRLNEVARQHFRERLAEFFRRYAYDEWYPLTPEELAEYQKNYPDAEPFPWQQQNRVSDDRKRDEKAVVVDLSEYDSKKTLLNFLAEGAEARDELAAILSTIDTEIGNIGDEFKQHVSYIERFELLSESGEAKKSEYVRIALLVVSDMSTFSERVEDVLPKFEKNTQVLDRSFSAYVSSANPESTHDVEQILILRNSLSQILSVVGSVKKGMTEFRDTFLPIRDRLSKALNMETNRQWQGLDGLITNIEELRSFTLRVIFLIDEKFGKPPISEDKAE
;
A
#
# COMPACT_ATOMS: atom_id res chain seq x y z
N MET A 1 14.95 -20.66 24.88
CA MET A 1 15.33 -19.89 23.66
C MET A 1 14.50 -20.42 22.50
N ILE A 2 14.22 -19.60 21.48
CA ILE A 2 13.35 -20.00 20.35
C ILE A 2 14.07 -20.81 19.26
N TYR A 3 15.34 -21.13 19.45
CA TYR A 3 16.21 -21.77 18.48
C TYR A 3 16.71 -23.12 18.97
N ASP A 4 16.68 -24.09 18.06
CA ASP A 4 17.31 -25.40 18.15
C ASP A 4 18.55 -25.46 17.22
N LEU A 5 19.45 -26.40 17.49
CA LEU A 5 20.66 -26.64 16.69
C LEU A 5 20.47 -27.95 15.90
N PRO A 6 20.02 -27.89 14.64
CA PRO A 6 19.74 -29.09 13.86
C PRO A 6 21.04 -29.82 13.48
N GLU A 7 21.01 -31.15 13.47
CA GLU A 7 22.13 -31.95 12.93
C GLU A 7 22.36 -31.60 11.45
N GLN A 8 23.60 -31.60 10.97
CA GLN A 8 23.91 -31.27 9.59
C GLN A 8 23.25 -32.22 8.56
N SER A 9 23.07 -33.48 8.95
CA SER A 9 22.38 -34.53 8.17
C SER A 9 20.85 -34.36 8.13
N SER A 10 20.27 -33.59 9.05
CA SER A 10 18.81 -33.46 9.11
C SER A 10 18.27 -32.77 7.86
N PRO A 11 17.11 -33.18 7.32
CA PRO A 11 16.51 -32.55 6.16
C PRO A 11 16.29 -31.05 6.39
N ILE A 12 16.32 -30.27 5.31
CA ILE A 12 15.98 -28.84 5.35
C ILE A 12 14.51 -28.72 5.76
N SER A 13 14.19 -27.79 6.66
CA SER A 13 12.84 -27.59 7.19
C SER A 13 12.49 -26.11 7.33
N GLN A 14 11.19 -25.80 7.39
CA GLN A 14 10.71 -24.44 7.63
C GLN A 14 11.29 -23.90 8.94
N GLY A 15 11.83 -22.67 8.90
CA GLY A 15 12.49 -22.07 10.05
C GLY A 15 13.97 -22.43 10.22
N ASP A 16 14.58 -23.20 9.30
CA ASP A 16 16.05 -23.36 9.24
C ASP A 16 16.70 -22.01 8.93
N ILE A 17 17.77 -21.68 9.65
CA ILE A 17 18.52 -20.43 9.53
C ILE A 17 19.90 -20.72 8.96
N PHE A 18 20.19 -20.09 7.82
CA PHE A 18 21.48 -20.16 7.14
C PHE A 18 22.20 -18.81 7.24
N ILE A 19 23.52 -18.86 7.47
CA ILE A 19 24.38 -17.66 7.47
C ILE A 19 25.35 -17.75 6.30
N GLY A 20 25.35 -16.75 5.43
CA GLY A 20 26.22 -16.70 4.25
C GLY A 20 25.59 -17.29 3.00
N VAL A 21 24.25 -17.25 2.89
CA VAL A 21 23.57 -17.62 1.64
C VAL A 21 23.92 -16.59 0.56
N PRO A 22 24.43 -17.00 -0.61
CA PRO A 22 24.72 -16.07 -1.68
C PRO A 22 23.43 -15.56 -2.32
N ILE A 23 23.23 -14.24 -2.30
CA ILE A 23 22.16 -13.54 -3.01
C ILE A 23 22.76 -12.79 -4.19
N LEU A 24 22.07 -12.86 -5.32
CA LEU A 24 22.35 -12.06 -6.51
C LEU A 24 21.68 -10.69 -6.34
N ASP A 25 22.48 -9.63 -6.30
CA ASP A 25 21.97 -8.26 -6.34
C ASP A 25 21.84 -7.82 -7.79
N LEU A 26 20.60 -7.71 -8.27
CA LEU A 26 20.32 -7.20 -9.60
C LEU A 26 20.25 -5.66 -9.55
N PRO A 27 20.95 -4.96 -10.45
CA PRO A 27 20.84 -3.51 -10.59
C PRO A 27 19.44 -3.09 -11.09
N ASP A 28 19.00 -1.90 -10.70
CA ASP A 28 17.62 -1.43 -10.97
C ASP A 28 17.35 -1.15 -12.45
N ASP A 29 18.30 -0.55 -13.17
CA ASP A 29 18.06 -0.01 -14.52
C ASP A 29 18.69 -0.85 -15.66
N GLU A 30 19.89 -1.39 -15.42
CA GLU A 30 20.73 -1.94 -16.49
C GLU A 30 21.60 -3.12 -16.04
N LEU A 31 21.74 -4.13 -16.89
CA LEU A 31 22.53 -5.33 -16.64
C LEU A 31 23.92 -5.20 -17.29
N SER A 32 24.98 -5.48 -16.53
CA SER A 32 26.33 -5.63 -17.09
C SER A 32 26.46 -6.99 -17.78
N VAL A 33 26.43 -7.01 -19.12
CA VAL A 33 26.57 -8.23 -19.93
C VAL A 33 27.95 -8.34 -20.56
N ILE A 34 28.41 -9.56 -20.81
CA ILE A 34 29.66 -9.84 -21.52
C ILE A 34 29.32 -10.23 -22.96
N GLU A 35 29.81 -9.46 -23.94
CA GLU A 35 29.67 -9.81 -25.36
C GLU A 35 30.63 -10.94 -25.76
N ASP A 36 30.46 -11.53 -26.95
CA ASP A 36 31.30 -12.63 -27.48
C ASP A 36 32.81 -12.31 -27.50
N LYS A 37 33.17 -11.02 -27.52
CA LYS A 37 34.55 -10.53 -27.48
C LYS A 37 35.10 -10.36 -26.06
N GLY A 38 34.34 -10.72 -25.03
CA GLY A 38 34.70 -10.58 -23.62
C GLY A 38 34.60 -9.16 -23.08
N LEU A 39 34.09 -8.20 -23.87
CA LEU A 39 33.94 -6.82 -23.44
C LEU A 39 32.63 -6.64 -22.66
N PRO A 40 32.67 -5.99 -21.49
CA PRO A 40 31.45 -5.65 -20.77
C PRO A 40 30.69 -4.58 -21.53
N ARG A 41 29.40 -4.80 -21.73
CA ARG A 41 28.45 -3.83 -22.24
C ARG A 41 27.31 -3.69 -21.23
N THR A 42 26.79 -2.48 -21.12
CA THR A 42 25.55 -2.20 -20.40
C THR A 42 24.33 -2.53 -21.27
N LEU A 43 23.40 -3.32 -20.72
CA LEU A 43 22.16 -3.71 -21.38
C LEU A 43 20.94 -3.30 -20.52
N PRO A 44 20.15 -2.30 -20.94
CA PRO A 44 18.93 -1.91 -20.22
C PRO A 44 17.93 -3.07 -20.10
N TRP A 45 17.24 -3.19 -18.96
CA TRP A 45 16.27 -4.27 -18.73
C TRP A 45 15.18 -4.35 -19.80
N LYS A 46 14.71 -3.21 -20.30
CA LYS A 46 13.69 -3.14 -21.35
C LYS A 46 14.17 -3.77 -22.66
N GLU A 47 15.45 -3.58 -23.01
CA GLU A 47 16.05 -4.17 -24.21
C GLU A 47 16.20 -5.68 -24.02
N PHE A 48 16.75 -6.12 -22.87
CA PHE A 48 16.88 -7.54 -22.53
C PHE A 48 15.53 -8.28 -22.56
N ALA A 49 14.51 -7.73 -21.90
CA ALA A 49 13.19 -8.35 -21.80
C ALA A 49 12.49 -8.46 -23.16
N SER A 50 12.74 -7.51 -24.07
CA SER A 50 12.13 -7.51 -25.40
C SER A 50 12.83 -8.45 -26.37
N ALA A 51 14.15 -8.66 -26.22
CA ALA A 51 14.93 -9.53 -27.11
C ALA A 51 14.65 -11.03 -26.88
N GLY A 52 14.41 -11.43 -25.63
CA GLY A 52 14.20 -12.84 -25.28
C GLY A 52 15.44 -13.73 -25.41
N GLU A 53 16.62 -13.14 -25.63
CA GLU A 53 17.88 -13.84 -25.80
C GLU A 53 18.53 -14.18 -24.46
N LYS A 54 19.34 -15.24 -24.44
CA LYS A 54 20.15 -15.58 -23.27
C LYS A 54 21.43 -14.75 -23.28
N VAL A 55 21.72 -14.08 -22.17
CA VAL A 55 22.94 -13.28 -21.99
C VAL A 55 23.80 -13.84 -20.86
N THR A 56 25.11 -13.60 -20.93
CA THR A 56 26.03 -13.81 -19.81
C THR A 56 26.23 -12.48 -19.10
N ALA A 57 25.96 -12.42 -17.80
CA ALA A 57 26.03 -11.19 -17.02
C ALA A 57 27.02 -11.28 -15.85
N VAL A 58 27.64 -10.15 -15.54
CA VAL A 58 28.42 -9.96 -14.31
C VAL A 58 27.48 -9.41 -13.25
N ILE A 59 27.23 -10.20 -12.21
CA ILE A 59 26.29 -9.87 -11.14
C ILE A 59 27.02 -9.83 -9.81
N THR A 60 26.73 -8.81 -9.00
CA THR A 60 27.24 -8.73 -7.63
C THR A 60 26.57 -9.80 -6.78
N VAL A 61 27.38 -10.59 -6.07
CA VAL A 61 26.89 -11.61 -5.14
C VAL A 61 27.27 -11.20 -3.74
N ARG A 62 26.28 -11.13 -2.83
CA ARG A 62 26.52 -10.85 -1.42
C ARG A 62 26.10 -12.02 -0.53
N PRO A 63 26.87 -12.34 0.53
CA PRO A 63 26.43 -13.28 1.53
C PRO A 63 25.36 -12.63 2.43
N THR A 64 24.27 -13.34 2.70
CA THR A 64 23.25 -12.90 3.67
C THR A 64 22.91 -13.97 4.70
N ILE A 65 22.20 -13.56 5.76
CA ILE A 65 21.48 -14.47 6.65
C ILE A 65 20.08 -14.67 6.09
N ALA A 66 19.62 -15.91 6.04
CA ALA A 66 18.28 -16.21 5.54
C ALA A 66 17.59 -17.31 6.36
N ILE A 67 16.27 -17.25 6.44
CA ILE A 67 15.42 -18.25 7.09
C ILE A 67 14.54 -18.96 6.06
N VAL A 68 14.41 -20.28 6.16
CA VAL A 68 13.58 -21.08 5.24
C VAL A 68 12.10 -20.78 5.46
N GLY A 69 11.45 -20.28 4.41
CA GLY A 69 10.02 -20.01 4.35
C GLY A 69 9.18 -21.19 3.86
N THR A 70 9.74 -22.02 2.99
CA THR A 70 9.06 -23.21 2.42
C THR A 70 8.66 -24.21 3.49
N GLN A 71 7.45 -24.75 3.38
CA GLN A 71 6.92 -25.78 4.29
C GLN A 71 7.73 -27.07 4.20
N GLU A 72 7.73 -27.89 5.25
CA GLU A 72 8.56 -29.10 5.34
C GLU A 72 8.29 -30.13 4.24
N CYS A 73 7.02 -30.40 3.92
CA CYS A 73 6.64 -31.32 2.86
C CYS A 73 7.17 -30.89 1.49
N ASP A 74 7.13 -29.58 1.23
CA ASP A 74 7.62 -28.98 0.00
C ASP A 74 9.14 -28.89 -0.01
N ALA A 75 9.78 -28.63 1.13
CA ALA A 75 11.23 -28.52 1.20
C ALA A 75 11.95 -29.80 0.76
N ILE A 76 11.30 -30.96 0.91
CA ILE A 76 11.81 -32.26 0.48
C ILE A 76 11.63 -32.49 -1.03
N ARG A 77 10.56 -31.94 -1.62
CA ARG A 77 10.09 -32.33 -2.97
C ARG A 77 10.26 -31.25 -4.01
N ALA A 78 10.16 -29.99 -3.60
CA ALA A 78 10.17 -28.84 -4.49
C ALA A 78 11.57 -28.69 -5.14
N PRO A 79 11.61 -28.27 -6.42
CA PRO A 79 12.88 -27.99 -7.08
C PRO A 79 13.57 -26.74 -6.49
N ASN A 80 12.80 -25.85 -5.86
CA ASN A 80 13.29 -24.60 -5.29
C ASN A 80 12.76 -24.43 -3.87
N ILE A 81 13.56 -23.75 -3.05
CA ILE A 81 13.26 -23.38 -1.68
C ILE A 81 13.16 -21.85 -1.63
N THR A 82 12.11 -21.36 -0.99
CA THR A 82 11.93 -19.95 -0.65
C THR A 82 12.57 -19.69 0.70
N LEU A 83 13.46 -18.72 0.73
CA LEU A 83 14.05 -18.15 1.93
C LEU A 83 13.57 -16.71 2.11
N PHE A 84 13.62 -16.21 3.34
CA PHE A 84 13.44 -14.79 3.64
C PHE A 84 14.72 -14.25 4.22
N GLU A 85 15.12 -13.06 3.76
CA GLU A 85 16.31 -12.40 4.29
C GLU A 85 16.14 -12.06 5.76
N VAL A 86 17.18 -12.26 6.56
CA VAL A 86 17.22 -11.90 7.98
C VAL A 86 18.19 -10.74 8.16
N ARG A 87 17.68 -9.60 8.63
CA ARG A 87 18.45 -8.36 8.82
C ARG A 87 18.42 -7.93 10.29
N PRO A 88 19.33 -7.06 10.73
CA PRO A 88 19.22 -6.41 12.03
C PRO A 88 17.84 -5.78 12.20
N PHE A 89 17.19 -6.01 13.35
CA PHE A 89 15.83 -5.53 13.58
C PHE A 89 15.74 -4.00 13.55
N ARG A 90 16.86 -3.32 13.81
CA ARG A 90 16.99 -1.87 13.72
C ARG A 90 16.88 -1.31 12.31
N ASP A 91 17.21 -2.12 11.31
CA ASP A 91 17.11 -1.74 9.90
C ASP A 91 15.66 -1.89 9.41
N VAL A 92 14.91 -2.84 9.98
CA VAL A 92 13.54 -3.16 9.56
C VAL A 92 12.48 -2.39 10.34
N GLU A 93 12.75 -2.01 11.59
CA GLU A 93 11.90 -1.19 12.46
C GLU A 93 12.67 0.03 12.97
N ARG A 94 12.53 1.15 12.26
CA ARG A 94 13.28 2.39 12.52
C ARG A 94 13.10 2.93 13.94
N LYS A 95 11.94 2.69 14.58
CA LYS A 95 11.70 3.12 15.98
C LYS A 95 12.65 2.46 16.98
N SER A 96 13.32 1.38 16.59
CA SER A 96 14.22 0.62 17.46
C SER A 96 15.69 1.05 17.41
N LYS A 97 16.09 1.97 16.51
CA LYS A 97 17.49 2.38 16.30
C LYS A 97 18.21 2.80 17.59
N ASP A 98 17.57 3.61 18.42
CA ASP A 98 18.18 4.14 19.67
C ASP A 98 17.77 3.36 20.92
N THR A 99 17.17 2.16 20.74
CA THR A 99 16.62 1.40 21.85
C THR A 99 17.67 0.47 22.47
N SER A 100 18.10 0.80 23.69
CA SER A 100 19.01 -0.04 24.49
C SER A 100 18.31 -0.75 25.65
N LYS A 101 17.29 -0.12 26.26
CA LYS A 101 16.61 -0.65 27.46
C LYS A 101 15.53 -1.69 27.12
N PRO A 102 15.46 -2.83 27.82
CA PRO A 102 14.42 -3.85 27.61
C PRO A 102 12.99 -3.31 27.69
N SER A 103 12.71 -2.38 28.61
CA SER A 103 11.38 -1.76 28.78
C SER A 103 10.89 -1.01 27.55
N LYS A 104 11.80 -0.50 26.72
CA LYS A 104 11.47 0.15 25.44
C LYS A 104 11.35 -0.86 24.28
N TRP A 105 12.06 -1.99 24.36
CA TRP A 105 11.97 -3.05 23.35
C TRP A 105 10.61 -3.75 23.34
N VAL A 106 10.04 -4.02 24.51
CA VAL A 106 8.76 -4.74 24.65
C VAL A 106 7.62 -4.09 23.84
N PRO A 107 7.30 -2.79 24.00
CA PRO A 107 6.21 -2.18 23.24
C PRO A 107 6.52 -2.16 21.74
N ILE A 108 7.77 -1.94 21.33
CA ILE A 108 8.15 -1.97 19.91
C ILE A 108 7.87 -3.35 19.31
N ILE A 109 8.38 -4.42 19.93
CA ILE A 109 8.25 -5.79 19.40
C ILE A 109 6.79 -6.22 19.38
N THR A 110 6.04 -5.97 20.46
CA THR A 110 4.64 -6.40 20.58
C THR A 110 3.70 -5.59 19.68
N GLN A 111 3.89 -4.27 19.56
CA GLN A 111 3.14 -3.45 18.63
C GLN A 111 3.46 -3.81 17.18
N HIS A 112 4.75 -4.03 16.88
CA HIS A 112 5.21 -4.47 15.58
C HIS A 112 4.53 -5.80 15.18
N ALA A 113 4.49 -6.78 16.08
CA ALA A 113 3.82 -8.05 15.82
C ALA A 113 2.33 -7.85 15.45
N ARG A 114 1.63 -6.88 16.07
CA ARG A 114 0.21 -6.61 15.79
C ARG A 114 -0.03 -5.87 14.48
N ILE A 115 0.74 -4.81 14.23
CA ILE A 115 0.44 -3.87 13.13
C ILE A 115 1.18 -4.26 11.85
N ASN A 116 2.40 -4.79 11.99
CA ASN A 116 3.32 -4.92 10.89
C ASN A 116 3.62 -6.40 10.57
N GLN A 117 2.77 -6.99 9.74
CA GLN A 117 2.89 -8.40 9.33
C GLN A 117 4.06 -8.70 8.40
N LYS A 118 4.77 -7.69 7.89
CA LYS A 118 5.85 -7.90 6.91
C LYS A 118 7.14 -8.48 7.51
N TRP A 119 7.24 -8.57 8.83
CA TRP A 119 8.42 -9.14 9.48
C TRP A 119 8.11 -10.10 10.60
N PHE A 120 9.07 -10.99 10.86
CA PHE A 120 9.10 -11.89 12.00
C PHE A 120 10.29 -11.58 12.90
N TYR A 121 10.02 -11.23 14.16
CA TYR A 121 11.06 -10.87 15.13
C TYR A 121 11.87 -12.09 15.60
N LEU A 122 13.19 -11.93 15.62
CA LEU A 122 14.15 -12.96 15.99
C LEU A 122 15.06 -12.42 17.11
N PRO A 123 15.01 -12.96 18.35
CA PRO A 123 15.89 -12.51 19.43
C PRO A 123 17.36 -12.84 19.15
N ALA A 124 18.28 -12.09 19.75
CA ALA A 124 19.71 -12.36 19.70
C ALA A 124 20.04 -13.72 20.34
N ASP A 125 20.98 -14.46 19.74
CA ASP A 125 21.52 -15.72 20.24
C ASP A 125 22.85 -16.02 19.54
N GLU A 126 23.96 -15.86 20.27
CA GLU A 126 25.30 -16.05 19.74
C GLU A 126 25.55 -17.48 19.22
N ARG A 127 24.83 -18.49 19.73
CA ARG A 127 25.01 -19.90 19.34
C ARG A 127 24.70 -20.13 17.87
N ILE A 128 23.79 -19.34 17.31
CA ILE A 128 23.42 -19.38 15.89
C ILE A 128 24.04 -18.23 15.10
N GLY A 129 24.88 -17.39 15.72
CA GLY A 129 25.54 -16.25 15.09
C GLY A 129 24.75 -14.93 15.12
N PHE A 130 23.71 -14.80 15.94
CA PHE A 130 22.96 -13.55 16.09
C PHE A 130 23.51 -12.72 17.26
N SER A 131 24.38 -11.76 16.95
CA SER A 131 24.95 -10.82 17.92
C SER A 131 23.94 -9.76 18.41
N GLU A 132 22.87 -9.53 17.65
CA GLU A 132 21.81 -8.58 17.99
C GLU A 132 20.41 -9.10 17.65
N LYS A 133 19.39 -8.29 17.91
CA LYS A 133 17.99 -8.63 17.56
C LYS A 133 17.85 -8.54 16.04
N MET A 134 17.27 -9.56 15.45
CA MET A 134 17.10 -9.69 14.00
C MET A 134 15.62 -9.66 13.62
N GLY A 135 15.34 -9.49 12.33
CA GLY A 135 14.00 -9.61 11.75
C GLY A 135 14.08 -10.33 10.41
N ALA A 136 13.25 -11.35 10.22
CA ALA A 136 13.05 -11.95 8.90
C ALA A 136 12.10 -11.07 8.08
N ASP A 137 12.50 -10.75 6.85
CA ASP A 137 11.79 -9.89 5.90
C ASP A 137 10.96 -10.68 4.91
N PHE A 138 9.64 -10.61 5.05
CA PHE A 138 8.74 -11.28 4.11
C PHE A 138 8.61 -10.56 2.77
N LEU A 139 9.06 -9.31 2.64
CA LEU A 139 9.09 -8.57 1.38
C LEU A 139 10.26 -8.94 0.49
N THR A 140 11.27 -9.63 1.04
CA THR A 140 12.47 -10.03 0.29
C THR A 140 12.54 -11.56 0.16
N PRO A 141 11.62 -12.20 -0.59
CA PRO A 141 11.68 -13.63 -0.84
C PRO A 141 12.85 -13.95 -1.77
N ILE A 142 13.68 -14.89 -1.36
CA ILE A 142 14.82 -15.39 -2.12
C ILE A 142 14.48 -16.80 -2.58
N ARG A 143 14.58 -17.05 -3.87
CA ARG A 143 14.38 -18.39 -4.44
C ARG A 143 15.72 -19.03 -4.72
N ILE A 144 16.00 -20.17 -4.09
CA ILE A 144 17.24 -20.94 -4.32
C ILE A 144 16.90 -22.37 -4.78
N PRO A 145 17.63 -22.95 -5.75
CA PRO A 145 17.47 -24.36 -6.08
C PRO A 145 17.74 -25.24 -4.86
N ARG A 146 16.88 -26.24 -4.61
CA ARG A 146 16.99 -27.12 -3.43
C ARG A 146 18.36 -27.78 -3.33
N ILE A 147 18.83 -28.35 -4.43
CA ILE A 147 20.15 -29.02 -4.50
C ILE A 147 21.29 -28.04 -4.20
N ALA A 148 21.15 -26.76 -4.55
CA ALA A 148 22.15 -25.75 -4.21
C ALA A 148 22.15 -25.48 -2.70
N LEU A 149 20.98 -25.34 -2.08
CA LEU A 149 20.86 -25.14 -0.63
C LEU A 149 21.33 -26.36 0.18
N GLU A 150 21.07 -27.57 -0.29
CA GLU A 150 21.57 -28.82 0.33
C GLU A 150 23.11 -28.87 0.38
N ARG A 151 23.78 -28.35 -0.66
CA ARG A 151 25.25 -28.19 -0.67
C ARG A 151 25.75 -27.14 0.33
N LEU A 152 24.86 -26.25 0.78
CA LEU A 152 25.14 -25.21 1.76
C LEU A 152 24.73 -25.61 3.19
N THR A 153 24.45 -26.88 3.47
CA THR A 153 24.06 -27.35 4.82
C THR A 153 25.08 -27.03 5.91
N GLY A 154 26.37 -26.88 5.60
CA GLY A 154 27.39 -26.40 6.55
C GLY A 154 27.22 -24.95 7.02
N PHE A 155 26.43 -24.16 6.27
CA PHE A 155 26.03 -22.81 6.62
C PHE A 155 24.73 -22.74 7.43
N ARG A 156 24.03 -23.88 7.65
CA ARG A 156 22.89 -23.96 8.56
C ARG A 156 23.38 -23.84 10.00
N LYS A 157 22.96 -22.79 10.71
CA LYS A 157 23.41 -22.50 12.08
C LYS A 157 22.34 -22.73 13.14
N GLY A 158 21.07 -22.72 12.78
CA GLY A 158 19.97 -22.93 13.72
C GLY A 158 18.68 -23.31 13.02
N ARG A 159 17.67 -23.59 13.82
CA ARG A 159 16.28 -23.87 13.42
C ARG A 159 15.34 -23.26 14.44
N LEU A 160 14.18 -22.76 14.03
CA LEU A 160 13.14 -22.38 14.98
C LEU A 160 12.61 -23.62 15.71
N ASN A 161 12.47 -23.53 17.03
CA ASN A 161 11.82 -24.58 17.81
C ASN A 161 10.33 -24.72 17.43
N GLU A 162 9.68 -25.78 17.90
CA GLU A 162 8.30 -26.08 17.51
C GLU A 162 7.34 -24.89 17.65
N VAL A 163 7.33 -24.24 18.82
CA VAL A 163 6.42 -23.14 19.13
C VAL A 163 6.69 -21.94 18.22
N ALA A 164 7.96 -21.55 18.05
CA ALA A 164 8.34 -20.43 17.22
C ALA A 164 8.11 -20.71 15.73
N ARG A 165 8.28 -21.96 15.30
CA ARG A 165 8.01 -22.40 13.92
C ARG A 165 6.52 -22.32 13.59
N GLN A 166 5.62 -22.73 14.49
CA GLN A 166 4.18 -22.57 14.29
C GLN A 166 3.78 -21.10 14.17
N HIS A 167 4.30 -20.25 15.07
CA HIS A 167 4.05 -18.81 14.99
C HIS A 167 4.63 -18.21 13.70
N PHE A 168 5.83 -18.62 13.28
CA PHE A 168 6.43 -18.18 12.01
C PHE A 168 5.54 -18.56 10.82
N ARG A 169 5.00 -19.78 10.80
CA ARG A 169 4.07 -20.26 9.76
C ARG A 169 2.79 -19.44 9.72
N GLU A 170 2.18 -19.16 10.87
CA GLU A 170 0.98 -18.33 10.98
C GLU A 170 1.25 -16.92 10.47
N ARG A 171 2.35 -16.29 10.90
CA ARG A 171 2.77 -14.97 10.44
C ARG A 171 3.03 -14.90 8.95
N LEU A 172 3.64 -15.93 8.41
CA LEU A 172 3.88 -16.05 6.98
C LEU A 172 2.56 -16.15 6.22
N ALA A 173 1.61 -16.95 6.70
CA ALA A 173 0.29 -17.08 6.11
C ALA A 173 -0.49 -15.75 6.18
N GLU A 174 -0.51 -15.08 7.33
CA GLU A 174 -1.15 -13.75 7.49
C GLU A 174 -0.59 -12.72 6.51
N PHE A 175 0.74 -12.68 6.35
CA PHE A 175 1.39 -11.73 5.44
C PHE A 175 0.93 -11.92 3.99
N PHE A 176 0.84 -13.15 3.50
CA PHE A 176 0.38 -13.43 2.14
C PHE A 176 -1.14 -13.41 1.97
N ARG A 177 -1.91 -13.37 3.08
CA ARG A 177 -3.38 -13.26 3.09
C ARG A 177 -3.87 -11.80 3.00
N ARG A 178 -3.02 -10.83 2.65
CA ARG A 178 -3.36 -9.39 2.69
C ARG A 178 -4.41 -8.91 1.69
N TYR A 179 -4.90 -9.76 0.79
CA TYR A 179 -6.13 -9.51 0.03
C TYR A 179 -7.29 -10.22 0.72
N ALA A 180 -8.47 -9.57 0.76
CA ALA A 180 -9.70 -10.24 1.16
C ALA A 180 -9.83 -11.51 0.31
N TYR A 181 -9.81 -12.66 0.97
CA TYR A 181 -9.93 -13.94 0.30
C TYR A 181 -11.41 -14.14 0.03
N ASP A 182 -11.89 -13.55 -1.06
CA ASP A 182 -13.21 -13.89 -1.58
C ASP A 182 -13.09 -15.30 -2.14
N GLU A 183 -13.30 -16.30 -1.27
CA GLU A 183 -13.05 -17.73 -1.53
C GLU A 183 -13.73 -18.23 -2.81
N TRP A 184 -14.75 -17.49 -3.26
CA TRP A 184 -15.55 -17.81 -4.41
C TRP A 184 -15.07 -17.18 -5.73
N TYR A 185 -14.04 -16.31 -5.75
CA TYR A 185 -13.54 -15.68 -6.99
C TYR A 185 -13.15 -16.65 -8.12
N PRO A 186 -12.60 -17.86 -7.86
CA PRO A 186 -12.20 -18.77 -8.93
C PRO A 186 -13.33 -19.71 -9.34
N LEU A 187 -14.46 -19.71 -8.64
CA LEU A 187 -15.57 -20.63 -8.92
C LEU A 187 -16.14 -20.36 -10.31
N THR A 188 -16.50 -21.42 -11.01
CA THR A 188 -17.38 -21.29 -12.17
C THR A 188 -18.74 -20.72 -11.75
N PRO A 189 -19.53 -20.17 -12.68
CA PRO A 189 -20.86 -19.66 -12.36
C PRO A 189 -21.75 -20.70 -11.67
N GLU A 190 -21.64 -21.98 -12.06
CA GLU A 190 -22.38 -23.09 -11.49
C GLU A 190 -21.92 -23.43 -10.06
N GLU A 191 -20.60 -23.47 -9.84
CA GLU A 191 -20.02 -23.70 -8.52
C GLU A 191 -20.30 -22.53 -7.56
N LEU A 192 -20.31 -21.30 -8.06
CA LEU A 192 -20.68 -20.11 -7.30
C LEU A 192 -22.15 -20.17 -6.86
N ALA A 193 -23.06 -20.59 -7.76
CA ALA A 193 -24.47 -20.75 -7.42
C ALA A 193 -24.68 -21.81 -6.32
N GLU A 194 -23.88 -22.88 -6.30
CA GLU A 194 -23.89 -23.86 -5.21
C GLU A 194 -23.33 -23.27 -3.91
N TYR A 195 -22.21 -22.55 -4.00
CA TYR A 195 -21.58 -21.88 -2.87
C TYR A 195 -22.52 -20.86 -2.20
N GLN A 196 -23.25 -20.09 -3.00
CA GLN A 196 -24.23 -19.09 -2.55
C GLN A 196 -25.41 -19.69 -1.78
N LYS A 197 -25.67 -21.01 -1.89
CA LYS A 197 -26.70 -21.66 -1.04
C LYS A 197 -26.33 -21.63 0.44
N ASN A 198 -25.04 -21.71 0.75
CA ASN A 198 -24.52 -21.66 2.12
C ASN A 198 -24.03 -20.25 2.49
N TYR A 199 -23.67 -19.43 1.50
CA TYR A 199 -23.12 -18.09 1.68
C TYR A 199 -23.82 -17.08 0.74
N PRO A 200 -25.05 -16.66 1.05
CA PRO A 200 -25.86 -15.82 0.15
C PRO A 200 -25.24 -14.47 -0.20
N ASP A 201 -24.37 -13.96 0.66
CA ASP A 201 -23.72 -12.65 0.52
C ASP A 201 -22.50 -12.66 -0.42
N ALA A 202 -22.13 -13.82 -0.97
CA ALA A 202 -20.99 -13.95 -1.88
C ALA A 202 -21.28 -13.34 -3.27
N GLU A 203 -20.83 -12.11 -3.51
CA GLU A 203 -21.10 -11.38 -4.76
C GLU A 203 -20.25 -11.90 -5.95
N PRO A 204 -20.87 -12.22 -7.11
CA PRO A 204 -20.14 -12.70 -8.28
C PRO A 204 -19.19 -11.66 -8.85
N PHE A 205 -17.95 -12.08 -9.15
CA PHE A 205 -16.99 -11.25 -9.86
C PHE A 205 -17.35 -11.05 -11.34
N PRO A 206 -16.84 -10.00 -12.01
CA PRO A 206 -17.22 -9.68 -13.39
C PRO A 206 -17.09 -10.83 -14.40
N TRP A 207 -16.06 -11.68 -14.28
CA TRP A 207 -15.85 -12.82 -15.21
C TRP A 207 -16.76 -14.03 -14.90
N GLN A 208 -17.28 -14.15 -13.67
CA GLN A 208 -18.21 -15.21 -13.28
C GLN A 208 -19.64 -14.95 -13.80
N GLN A 209 -19.87 -13.78 -14.37
CA GLN A 209 -21.16 -13.39 -14.96
C GLN A 209 -21.23 -13.71 -16.48
N GLN A 210 -20.11 -14.09 -17.12
CA GLN A 210 -20.00 -14.07 -18.59
C GLN A 210 -20.58 -15.27 -19.35
N ASN A 211 -20.98 -16.38 -18.70
CA ASN A 211 -21.50 -17.56 -19.43
C ASN A 211 -23.03 -17.60 -19.65
N ARG A 212 -23.77 -16.51 -19.40
CA ARG A 212 -25.22 -16.48 -19.69
C ARG A 212 -25.59 -16.11 -21.14
N VAL A 213 -24.62 -16.00 -22.05
CA VAL A 213 -24.85 -15.60 -23.45
C VAL A 213 -24.63 -16.77 -24.41
N SER A 214 -25.41 -17.85 -24.28
CA SER A 214 -25.85 -18.73 -25.39
C SER A 214 -26.42 -20.04 -24.84
N ASP A 215 -27.72 -20.10 -24.54
CA ASP A 215 -28.56 -21.12 -25.19
C ASP A 215 -30.06 -21.09 -24.86
N ASP A 216 -30.55 -20.38 -23.84
CA ASP A 216 -31.98 -20.47 -23.50
C ASP A 216 -32.84 -19.31 -24.00
N ARG A 217 -33.11 -19.34 -25.32
CA ARG A 217 -34.41 -18.86 -25.82
C ARG A 217 -35.47 -19.86 -25.38
N LYS A 218 -36.18 -19.52 -24.30
CA LYS A 218 -37.48 -20.07 -23.81
C LYS A 218 -37.36 -20.75 -22.43
N ARG A 219 -37.48 -19.96 -21.36
CA ARG A 219 -38.58 -20.06 -20.39
C ARG A 219 -38.35 -19.17 -19.18
N ASP A 220 -39.44 -18.51 -18.80
CA ASP A 220 -39.88 -18.18 -17.45
C ASP A 220 -38.96 -17.33 -16.56
N GLU A 221 -39.33 -16.05 -16.53
CA GLU A 221 -39.53 -15.25 -15.32
C GLU A 221 -39.20 -15.96 -13.99
N LYS A 222 -38.01 -15.64 -13.45
CA LYS A 222 -37.82 -15.01 -12.13
C LYS A 222 -36.33 -14.92 -11.82
N ALA A 223 -35.71 -13.86 -12.33
CA ALA A 223 -34.50 -13.32 -11.72
C ALA A 223 -34.95 -12.41 -10.57
N VAL A 224 -34.51 -12.72 -9.34
CA VAL A 224 -34.47 -11.76 -8.22
C VAL A 224 -32.99 -11.44 -8.07
N VAL A 225 -32.49 -10.32 -8.63
CA VAL A 225 -32.65 -8.95 -8.11
C VAL A 225 -31.77 -8.84 -6.87
N VAL A 226 -30.61 -8.18 -7.02
CA VAL A 226 -30.04 -7.36 -5.93
C VAL A 226 -31.23 -6.66 -5.32
N ASP A 227 -31.47 -6.80 -4.02
CA ASP A 227 -32.55 -6.08 -3.33
C ASP A 227 -32.27 -4.57 -3.33
N LEU A 228 -32.40 -4.01 -4.52
CA LEU A 228 -32.75 -2.64 -4.84
C LEU A 228 -34.27 -2.50 -4.75
N SER A 229 -35.02 -3.48 -4.22
CA SER A 229 -36.47 -3.37 -4.05
C SER A 229 -36.84 -2.58 -2.79
N GLU A 230 -35.91 -2.44 -1.85
CA GLU A 230 -35.93 -1.37 -0.84
C GLU A 230 -35.30 -0.05 -1.32
N TYR A 231 -34.69 -0.05 -2.52
CA TYR A 231 -34.38 1.20 -3.20
C TYR A 231 -35.62 1.68 -3.93
N ASP A 232 -36.03 2.90 -3.61
CA ASP A 232 -37.17 3.58 -4.18
C ASP A 232 -37.19 3.37 -5.71
N SER A 233 -38.02 2.43 -6.19
CA SER A 233 -38.15 1.98 -7.59
C SER A 233 -38.52 3.12 -8.57
N LYS A 234 -38.59 4.34 -8.04
CA LYS A 234 -38.78 5.61 -8.71
C LYS A 234 -37.48 6.35 -9.04
N LYS A 235 -36.31 5.91 -8.58
CA LYS A 235 -35.04 6.56 -8.97
C LYS A 235 -34.70 6.21 -10.41
N THR A 236 -34.97 7.15 -11.31
CA THR A 236 -34.60 7.06 -12.73
C THR A 236 -33.09 7.23 -12.90
N LEU A 237 -32.55 6.81 -14.04
CA LEU A 237 -31.13 7.02 -14.42
C LEU A 237 -30.67 8.48 -14.20
N LEU A 238 -31.58 9.43 -14.43
CA LEU A 238 -31.36 10.86 -14.23
C LEU A 238 -31.13 11.23 -12.78
N ASN A 239 -31.72 10.51 -11.82
CA ASN A 239 -31.51 10.76 -10.40
C ASN A 239 -30.10 10.37 -9.97
N PHE A 240 -29.53 9.28 -10.50
CA PHE A 240 -28.13 8.92 -10.25
C PHE A 240 -27.16 9.96 -10.81
N LEU A 241 -27.43 10.48 -12.01
CA LEU A 241 -26.64 11.58 -12.58
C LEU A 241 -26.72 12.85 -11.74
N ALA A 242 -27.92 13.23 -11.31
CA ALA A 242 -28.14 14.42 -10.49
C ALA A 242 -27.44 14.30 -9.13
N GLU A 243 -27.61 13.17 -8.43
CA GLU A 243 -26.97 12.90 -7.13
C GLU A 243 -25.44 12.82 -7.26
N GLY A 244 -24.93 12.20 -8.34
CA GLY A 244 -23.50 12.16 -8.62
C GLY A 244 -22.92 13.54 -8.94
N ALA A 245 -23.65 14.38 -9.67
CA ALA A 245 -23.24 15.75 -9.98
C ALA A 245 -23.23 16.64 -8.72
N GLU A 246 -24.25 16.54 -7.87
CA GLU A 246 -24.30 17.25 -6.59
C GLU A 246 -23.13 16.83 -5.68
N ALA A 247 -22.93 15.51 -5.50
CA ALA A 247 -21.83 14.99 -4.69
C ALA A 247 -20.46 15.41 -5.22
N ARG A 248 -20.29 15.47 -6.55
CA ARG A 248 -19.08 16.00 -7.18
C ARG A 248 -18.87 17.46 -6.81
N ASP A 249 -19.88 18.30 -6.97
CA ASP A 249 -19.75 19.75 -6.75
C ASP A 249 -19.45 20.04 -5.28
N GLU A 250 -20.05 19.28 -4.36
CA GLU A 250 -19.70 19.30 -2.94
C GLU A 250 -18.25 18.86 -2.70
N LEU A 251 -17.77 17.77 -3.32
CA LEU A 251 -16.38 17.33 -3.20
C LEU A 251 -15.41 18.38 -3.73
N ALA A 252 -15.71 19.01 -4.87
CA ALA A 252 -14.89 20.07 -5.43
C ALA A 252 -14.80 21.27 -4.47
N ALA A 253 -15.92 21.66 -3.84
CA ALA A 253 -15.94 22.73 -2.85
C ALA A 253 -15.15 22.36 -1.58
N ILE A 254 -15.26 21.12 -1.10
CA ILE A 254 -14.49 20.62 0.05
C ILE A 254 -12.99 20.64 -0.28
N LEU A 255 -12.59 20.10 -1.44
CA LEU A 255 -11.20 20.08 -1.89
C LEU A 255 -10.62 21.49 -2.04
N SER A 256 -11.40 22.43 -2.60
CA SER A 256 -10.99 23.83 -2.70
C SER A 256 -10.84 24.50 -1.33
N THR A 257 -11.71 24.15 -0.37
CA THR A 257 -11.61 24.64 1.01
C THR A 257 -10.32 24.12 1.65
N ILE A 258 -10.06 22.81 1.56
CA ILE A 258 -8.84 22.18 2.07
C ILE A 258 -7.59 22.82 1.45
N ASP A 259 -7.57 23.02 0.14
CA ASP A 259 -6.45 23.63 -0.57
C ASP A 259 -6.17 25.07 -0.08
N THR A 260 -7.23 25.86 0.08
CA THR A 260 -7.14 27.23 0.62
C THR A 260 -6.64 27.24 2.05
N GLU A 261 -7.12 26.33 2.89
CA GLU A 261 -6.68 26.18 4.28
C GLU A 261 -5.22 25.75 4.40
N ILE A 262 -4.78 24.83 3.54
CA ILE A 262 -3.37 24.42 3.45
C ILE A 262 -2.50 25.61 3.03
N GLY A 263 -2.96 26.43 2.08
CA GLY A 263 -2.25 27.65 1.69
C GLY A 263 -2.11 28.64 2.84
N ASN A 264 -3.24 29.01 3.45
CA ASN A 264 -3.29 30.02 4.53
C ASN A 264 -2.47 29.58 5.75
N ILE A 265 -2.75 28.38 6.27
CA ILE A 265 -2.09 27.88 7.49
C ILE A 265 -0.65 27.44 7.17
N GLY A 266 -0.40 26.93 5.96
CA GLY A 266 0.93 26.57 5.50
C GLY A 266 1.91 27.73 5.52
N ASP A 267 1.48 28.92 5.11
CA ASP A 267 2.36 30.09 5.09
C ASP A 267 2.64 30.64 6.50
N GLU A 268 1.62 30.73 7.36
CA GLU A 268 1.78 31.12 8.77
C GLU A 268 2.70 30.12 9.50
N PHE A 269 2.45 28.83 9.32
CA PHE A 269 3.24 27.76 9.92
C PHE A 269 4.71 27.80 9.45
N LYS A 270 4.97 27.92 8.13
CA LYS A 270 6.34 28.06 7.61
C LYS A 270 7.06 29.26 8.21
N GLN A 271 6.35 30.36 8.42
CA GLN A 271 6.90 31.56 9.06
C GLN A 271 7.29 31.26 10.52
N HIS A 272 6.41 30.61 11.28
CA HIS A 272 6.66 30.21 12.67
C HIS A 272 7.80 29.21 12.81
N VAL A 273 7.86 28.18 11.95
CA VAL A 273 8.99 27.23 11.89
C VAL A 273 10.30 27.93 11.58
N SER A 274 10.30 28.87 10.62
CA SER A 274 11.49 29.66 10.29
C SER A 274 11.95 30.55 11.45
N TYR A 275 11.05 30.98 12.35
CA TYR A 275 11.45 31.66 13.57
C TYR A 275 12.08 30.69 14.57
N ILE A 276 11.49 29.51 14.77
CA ILE A 276 12.05 28.45 15.63
C ILE A 276 13.47 28.10 15.20
N GLU A 277 13.72 27.86 13.91
CA GLU A 277 15.05 27.54 13.38
C GLU A 277 16.06 28.68 13.60
N ARG A 278 15.63 29.94 13.41
CA ARG A 278 16.49 31.11 13.70
C ARG A 278 16.85 31.22 15.18
N PHE A 279 15.92 30.93 16.09
CA PHE A 279 16.21 30.95 17.53
C PHE A 279 17.17 29.83 17.94
N GLU A 280 17.09 28.65 17.31
CA GLU A 280 18.03 27.54 17.55
C GLU A 280 19.45 27.90 17.14
N LEU A 281 19.64 28.60 16.01
CA LEU A 281 20.96 29.07 15.58
C LEU A 281 21.58 30.13 16.51
N LEU A 282 20.74 30.86 17.25
CA LEU A 282 21.14 31.95 18.15
C LEU A 282 21.25 31.52 19.62
N SER A 283 21.23 30.21 19.91
CA SER A 283 21.00 29.64 21.24
C SER A 283 22.16 29.78 22.26
N GLU A 284 23.17 30.60 21.96
CA GLU A 284 24.02 31.17 23.00
C GLU A 284 23.29 32.35 23.69
N SER A 285 22.90 32.14 24.95
CA SER A 285 22.55 33.14 25.99
C SER A 285 21.14 33.80 26.01
N GLY A 286 20.45 33.61 27.15
CA GLY A 286 19.39 34.48 27.69
C GLY A 286 18.03 33.83 28.01
N GLU A 287 17.51 33.97 29.25
CA GLU A 287 16.15 33.52 29.64
C GLU A 287 15.05 34.15 28.76
N ALA A 288 15.24 35.39 28.30
CA ALA A 288 14.31 36.09 27.40
C ALA A 288 14.12 35.38 26.04
N LYS A 289 15.14 34.66 25.53
CA LYS A 289 15.00 33.88 24.29
C LYS A 289 14.14 32.62 24.49
N LYS A 290 14.17 32.05 25.70
CA LYS A 290 13.38 30.87 26.05
C LYS A 290 11.88 31.19 26.12
N SER A 291 11.51 32.34 26.68
CA SER A 291 10.09 32.76 26.70
C SER A 291 9.55 33.01 25.30
N GLU A 292 10.36 33.60 24.42
CA GLU A 292 9.97 33.87 23.03
C GLU A 292 9.83 32.59 22.21
N TYR A 293 10.76 31.63 22.38
CA TYR A 293 10.65 30.30 21.78
C TYR A 293 9.35 29.60 22.20
N VAL A 294 9.04 29.60 23.51
CA VAL A 294 7.80 28.99 24.03
C VAL A 294 6.57 29.67 23.43
N ARG A 295 6.59 31.00 23.29
CA ARG A 295 5.51 31.76 22.66
C ARG A 295 5.28 31.32 21.21
N ILE A 296 6.34 31.23 20.41
CA ILE A 296 6.26 30.79 19.00
C ILE A 296 5.79 29.33 18.90
N ALA A 297 6.31 28.45 19.76
CA ALA A 297 5.87 27.06 19.79
C ALA A 297 4.37 26.94 20.11
N LEU A 298 3.83 27.79 20.99
CA LEU A 298 2.40 27.83 21.28
C LEU A 298 1.56 28.36 20.09
N LEU A 299 2.09 29.30 19.32
CA LEU A 299 1.45 29.74 18.07
C LEU A 299 1.38 28.60 17.07
N VAL A 300 2.48 27.87 16.87
CA VAL A 300 2.50 26.67 16.02
C VAL A 300 1.45 25.65 16.47
N VAL A 301 1.38 25.36 17.78
CA VAL A 301 0.34 24.46 18.33
C VAL A 301 -1.07 24.97 17.99
N SER A 302 -1.31 26.27 18.13
CA SER A 302 -2.61 26.88 17.83
C SER A 302 -2.98 26.75 16.35
N ASP A 303 -2.03 27.00 15.44
CA ASP A 303 -2.25 26.89 14.00
C ASP A 303 -2.57 25.44 13.61
N MET A 304 -1.84 24.49 14.20
CA MET A 304 -2.04 23.05 13.98
C MET A 304 -3.38 22.55 14.51
N SER A 305 -3.80 23.00 15.69
CA SER A 305 -5.11 22.68 16.26
C SER A 305 -6.22 23.23 15.38
N THR A 306 -6.11 24.49 14.96
CA THR A 306 -7.09 25.15 14.09
C THR A 306 -7.24 24.42 12.75
N PHE A 307 -6.13 24.04 12.13
CA PHE A 307 -6.16 23.26 10.90
C PHE A 307 -6.79 21.88 11.11
N SER A 308 -6.40 21.18 12.18
CA SER A 308 -6.91 19.83 12.48
C SER A 308 -8.41 19.84 12.70
N GLU A 309 -8.94 20.81 13.45
CA GLU A 309 -10.38 20.99 13.66
C GLU A 309 -11.12 21.22 12.33
N ARG A 310 -10.58 22.08 11.45
CA ARG A 310 -11.17 22.31 10.12
C ARG A 310 -11.18 21.04 9.26
N VAL A 311 -10.11 20.25 9.30
CA VAL A 311 -10.04 18.97 8.56
C VAL A 311 -11.04 17.97 9.14
N GLU A 312 -11.10 17.84 10.47
CA GLU A 312 -12.05 16.97 11.16
C GLU A 312 -13.52 17.33 10.84
N ASP A 313 -13.83 18.62 10.67
CA ASP A 313 -15.17 19.10 10.30
C ASP A 313 -15.58 18.76 8.86
N VAL A 314 -14.62 18.71 7.92
CA VAL A 314 -14.91 18.44 6.50
C VAL A 314 -14.83 16.95 6.15
N LEU A 315 -14.05 16.16 6.90
CA LEU A 315 -13.78 14.75 6.60
C LEU A 315 -15.05 13.88 6.45
N PRO A 316 -16.05 13.95 7.36
CA PRO A 316 -17.26 13.15 7.22
C PRO A 316 -18.08 13.49 5.98
N LYS A 317 -18.09 14.77 5.57
CA LYS A 317 -18.76 15.22 4.34
C LYS A 317 -18.01 14.72 3.10
N PHE A 318 -16.69 14.72 3.16
CA PHE A 318 -15.85 14.20 2.09
C PHE A 318 -16.09 12.70 1.87
N GLU A 319 -16.07 11.91 2.95
CA GLU A 319 -16.32 10.47 2.91
C GLU A 319 -17.72 10.15 2.39
N LYS A 320 -18.75 10.82 2.92
CA LYS A 320 -20.13 10.68 2.47
C LYS A 320 -20.27 10.96 0.97
N ASN A 321 -19.72 12.08 0.49
CA ASN A 321 -19.85 12.42 -0.93
C ASN A 321 -19.03 11.50 -1.84
N THR A 322 -17.88 11.00 -1.37
CA THR A 322 -17.10 9.99 -2.11
C THR A 322 -17.92 8.71 -2.29
N GLN A 323 -18.62 8.26 -1.26
CA GLN A 323 -19.52 7.09 -1.34
C GLN A 323 -20.73 7.33 -2.25
N VAL A 324 -21.35 8.51 -2.19
CA VAL A 324 -22.46 8.88 -3.08
C VAL A 324 -21.99 8.91 -4.53
N LEU A 325 -20.82 9.51 -4.79
CA LEU A 325 -20.22 9.57 -6.12
C LEU A 325 -19.94 8.17 -6.68
N ASP A 326 -19.35 7.29 -5.85
CA ASP A 326 -19.06 5.90 -6.23
C ASP A 326 -20.31 5.12 -6.58
N ARG A 327 -21.32 5.17 -5.70
CA ARG A 327 -22.60 4.51 -5.92
C ARG A 327 -23.29 5.05 -7.19
N SER A 328 -23.39 6.37 -7.33
CA SER A 328 -24.14 7.01 -8.41
C SER A 328 -23.51 6.76 -9.77
N PHE A 329 -22.20 6.96 -9.92
CA PHE A 329 -21.55 6.78 -11.21
C PHE A 329 -21.32 5.32 -11.56
N SER A 330 -21.04 4.43 -10.60
CA SER A 330 -20.97 3.00 -10.88
C SER A 330 -22.32 2.46 -11.34
N ALA A 331 -23.43 2.87 -10.72
CA ALA A 331 -24.77 2.51 -11.16
C ALA A 331 -25.09 3.07 -12.55
N TYR A 332 -24.76 4.34 -12.80
CA TYR A 332 -24.96 4.98 -14.10
C TYR A 332 -24.18 4.28 -15.22
N VAL A 333 -22.87 4.08 -15.07
CA VAL A 333 -22.02 3.45 -16.10
C VAL A 333 -22.44 2.01 -16.37
N SER A 334 -22.82 1.26 -15.33
CA SER A 334 -23.29 -0.12 -15.47
C SER A 334 -24.60 -0.20 -16.25
N SER A 335 -25.53 0.70 -15.98
CA SER A 335 -26.87 0.71 -16.62
C SER A 335 -26.93 1.46 -17.95
N ALA A 336 -25.97 2.33 -18.25
CA ALA A 336 -25.95 3.09 -19.50
C ALA A 336 -25.78 2.17 -20.72
N ASN A 337 -26.74 2.24 -21.64
CA ASN A 337 -26.66 1.66 -22.98
C ASN A 337 -26.93 2.80 -23.98
N PRO A 338 -25.90 3.53 -24.43
CA PRO A 338 -26.09 4.71 -25.28
C PRO A 338 -26.64 4.27 -26.63
N GLU A 339 -27.89 4.61 -26.90
CA GLU A 339 -28.55 4.33 -28.19
C GLU A 339 -28.55 5.57 -29.09
N SER A 340 -28.36 6.76 -28.50
CA SER A 340 -28.34 8.03 -29.20
C SER A 340 -26.99 8.74 -29.12
N THR A 341 -26.74 9.64 -30.07
CA THR A 341 -25.59 10.56 -30.03
C THR A 341 -25.59 11.46 -28.80
N HIS A 342 -26.77 11.79 -28.27
CA HIS A 342 -26.92 12.56 -27.04
C HIS A 342 -26.42 11.78 -25.81
N ASP A 343 -26.69 10.48 -25.73
CA ASP A 343 -26.22 9.64 -24.62
C ASP A 343 -24.68 9.55 -24.60
N VAL A 344 -24.07 9.43 -25.79
CA VAL A 344 -22.61 9.44 -25.94
C VAL A 344 -22.03 10.78 -25.47
N GLU A 345 -22.68 11.90 -25.81
CA GLU A 345 -22.27 13.23 -25.35
C GLU A 345 -22.31 13.34 -23.81
N GLN A 346 -23.36 12.83 -23.17
CA GLN A 346 -23.46 12.84 -21.70
C GLN A 346 -22.37 11.99 -21.03
N ILE A 347 -22.04 10.83 -21.61
CA ILE A 347 -20.94 9.98 -21.12
C ILE A 347 -19.60 10.71 -21.24
N LEU A 348 -19.36 11.43 -22.34
CA LEU A 348 -18.15 12.23 -22.53
C LEU A 348 -18.07 13.40 -21.55
N ILE A 349 -19.19 14.08 -21.27
CA ILE A 349 -19.27 15.13 -20.24
C ILE A 349 -18.90 14.55 -18.87
N LEU A 350 -19.46 13.40 -18.50
CA LEU A 350 -19.14 12.70 -17.25
C LEU A 350 -17.65 12.36 -17.17
N ARG A 351 -17.09 11.75 -18.23
CA ARG A 351 -15.67 11.39 -18.30
C ARG A 351 -14.75 12.61 -18.13
N ASN A 352 -15.07 13.72 -18.79
CA ASN A 352 -14.32 14.97 -18.68
C ASN A 352 -14.41 15.56 -17.27
N SER A 353 -15.59 15.47 -16.66
CA SER A 353 -15.79 15.88 -15.27
C SER A 353 -14.96 15.06 -14.29
N LEU A 354 -14.94 13.73 -14.44
CA LEU A 354 -14.07 12.84 -13.65
C LEU A 354 -12.58 13.16 -13.85
N SER A 355 -12.19 13.52 -15.07
CA SER A 355 -10.81 13.94 -15.36
C SER A 355 -10.43 15.26 -14.65
N GLN A 356 -11.37 16.21 -14.54
CA GLN A 356 -11.19 17.44 -13.77
C GLN A 356 -11.03 17.15 -12.28
N ILE A 357 -11.85 16.25 -11.70
CA ILE A 357 -11.71 15.80 -10.31
C ILE A 357 -10.31 15.23 -10.09
N LEU A 358 -9.81 14.34 -10.98
CA LEU A 358 -8.47 13.78 -10.86
C LEU A 358 -7.37 14.83 -10.82
N SER A 359 -7.50 15.89 -11.61
CA SER A 359 -6.55 17.00 -11.62
C SER A 359 -6.54 17.73 -10.27
N VAL A 360 -7.72 18.09 -9.76
CA VAL A 360 -7.87 18.78 -8.46
C VAL A 360 -7.36 17.90 -7.31
N VAL A 361 -7.78 16.63 -7.27
CA VAL A 361 -7.35 15.64 -6.27
C VAL A 361 -5.83 15.46 -6.29
N GLY A 362 -5.21 15.44 -7.48
CA GLY A 362 -3.76 15.37 -7.62
C GLY A 362 -3.04 16.58 -7.01
N SER A 363 -3.55 17.79 -7.25
CA SER A 363 -2.99 19.03 -6.68
C SER A 363 -3.12 19.06 -5.15
N VAL A 364 -4.32 18.80 -4.62
CA VAL A 364 -4.58 18.82 -3.17
C VAL A 364 -3.75 17.77 -2.46
N LYS A 365 -3.66 16.54 -3.00
CA LYS A 365 -2.80 15.48 -2.44
C LYS A 365 -1.35 15.94 -2.32
N LYS A 366 -0.83 16.59 -3.35
CA LYS A 366 0.55 17.10 -3.36
C LYS A 366 0.71 18.18 -2.29
N GLY A 367 -0.17 19.17 -2.24
CA GLY A 367 -0.16 20.23 -1.23
C GLY A 367 -0.23 19.69 0.20
N MET A 368 -1.09 18.70 0.44
CA MET A 368 -1.20 18.01 1.73
C MET A 368 0.07 17.26 2.13
N THR A 369 0.69 16.55 1.16
CA THR A 369 1.92 15.82 1.41
C THR A 369 3.07 16.78 1.73
N GLU A 370 3.21 17.85 0.94
CA GLU A 370 4.21 18.89 1.17
C GLU A 370 4.00 19.57 2.54
N PHE A 371 2.76 19.93 2.87
CA PHE A 371 2.41 20.49 4.18
C PHE A 371 2.76 19.51 5.30
N ARG A 372 2.35 18.24 5.21
CA ARG A 372 2.70 17.20 6.19
C ARG A 372 4.21 17.05 6.37
N ASP A 373 4.97 17.16 5.29
CA ASP A 373 6.43 16.98 5.32
C ASP A 373 7.14 18.19 5.95
N THR A 374 6.52 19.39 5.96
CA THR A 374 7.06 20.55 6.71
C THR A 374 7.13 20.32 8.23
N PHE A 375 6.40 19.33 8.77
CA PHE A 375 6.44 18.98 10.18
C PHE A 375 7.60 18.05 10.56
N LEU A 376 8.22 17.37 9.58
CA LEU A 376 9.27 16.38 9.85
C LEU A 376 10.49 16.96 10.58
N PRO A 377 11.03 18.15 10.22
CA PRO A 377 12.21 18.70 10.88
C PRO A 377 11.98 19.05 12.35
N ILE A 378 10.76 19.47 12.68
CA ILE A 378 10.42 19.90 14.04
C ILE A 378 10.03 18.73 14.93
N ARG A 379 9.44 17.64 14.40
CA ARG A 379 8.83 16.55 15.18
C ARG A 379 9.68 16.03 16.34
N ASP A 380 10.95 15.73 16.07
CA ASP A 380 11.83 15.13 17.08
C ASP A 380 12.37 16.15 18.10
N ARG A 381 12.00 17.43 17.97
CA ARG A 381 12.47 18.57 18.78
C ARG A 381 11.39 19.18 19.68
N LEU A 382 10.16 18.66 19.61
CA LEU A 382 8.99 19.31 20.23
C LEU A 382 8.82 19.00 21.71
N SER A 383 8.27 19.96 22.45
CA SER A 383 7.73 19.72 23.78
C SER A 383 6.64 18.63 23.74
N LYS A 384 6.31 18.02 24.89
CA LYS A 384 5.28 16.96 24.95
C LYS A 384 3.92 17.41 24.39
N ALA A 385 3.51 18.65 24.66
CA ALA A 385 2.24 19.19 24.18
C ALA A 385 2.23 19.35 22.65
N LEU A 386 3.30 19.92 22.10
CA LEU A 386 3.42 20.11 20.66
C LEU A 386 3.60 18.77 19.91
N ASN A 387 4.25 17.78 20.53
CA ASN A 387 4.26 16.41 20.04
C ASN A 387 2.87 15.77 19.99
N MET A 388 1.99 16.07 20.95
CA MET A 388 0.62 15.53 20.98
C MET A 388 -0.20 16.09 19.81
N GLU A 389 -0.19 17.42 19.61
CA GLU A 389 -0.91 18.04 18.49
C GLU A 389 -0.31 17.67 17.14
N THR A 390 1.01 17.52 17.03
CA THR A 390 1.66 17.01 15.80
C THR A 390 1.15 15.63 15.43
N ASN A 391 1.02 14.73 16.40
CA ASN A 391 0.51 13.40 16.14
C ASN A 391 -0.97 13.41 15.76
N ARG A 392 -1.80 14.25 16.41
CA ARG A 392 -3.21 14.41 16.05
C ARG A 392 -3.37 14.94 14.62
N GLN A 393 -2.66 16.01 14.28
CA GLN A 393 -2.70 16.60 12.94
C GLN A 393 -2.21 15.61 11.88
N TRP A 394 -1.14 14.87 12.16
CA TRP A 394 -0.66 13.82 11.25
C TRP A 394 -1.70 12.74 11.02
N GLN A 395 -2.39 12.28 12.06
CA GLN A 395 -3.47 11.31 11.90
C GLN A 395 -4.62 11.86 11.04
N GLY A 396 -5.01 13.12 11.25
CA GLY A 396 -6.02 13.78 10.41
C GLY A 396 -5.58 13.93 8.95
N LEU A 397 -4.35 14.36 8.73
CA LEU A 397 -3.75 14.50 7.39
C LEU A 397 -3.63 13.15 6.68
N ASP A 398 -3.13 12.11 7.35
CA ASP A 398 -3.01 10.76 6.77
C ASP A 398 -4.38 10.16 6.45
N GLY A 399 -5.39 10.38 7.29
CA GLY A 399 -6.78 9.99 7.02
C GLY A 399 -7.34 10.67 5.77
N LEU A 400 -7.16 11.98 5.66
CA LEU A 400 -7.62 12.74 4.49
C LEU A 400 -6.83 12.40 3.22
N ILE A 401 -5.51 12.18 3.30
CA ILE A 401 -4.69 11.67 2.17
C ILE A 401 -5.20 10.31 1.71
N THR A 402 -5.55 9.42 2.64
CA THR A 402 -6.11 8.10 2.32
C THR A 402 -7.44 8.23 1.56
N ASN A 403 -8.37 9.06 2.06
CA ASN A 403 -9.64 9.32 1.40
C ASN A 403 -9.47 9.96 -0.01
N ILE A 404 -8.49 10.84 -0.18
CA ILE A 404 -8.12 11.42 -1.49
C ILE A 404 -7.61 10.34 -2.45
N GLU A 405 -6.82 9.37 -1.97
CA GLU A 405 -6.35 8.25 -2.77
C GLU A 405 -7.47 7.29 -3.16
N GLU A 406 -8.46 7.08 -2.27
CA GLU A 406 -9.67 6.32 -2.56
C GLU A 406 -10.49 7.00 -3.65
N LEU A 407 -10.76 8.31 -3.51
CA LEU A 407 -11.45 9.11 -4.54
C LEU A 407 -10.70 9.05 -5.88
N ARG A 408 -9.36 9.17 -5.87
CA ARG A 408 -8.53 9.04 -7.06
C ARG A 408 -8.67 7.67 -7.71
N SER A 409 -8.57 6.61 -6.92
CA SER A 409 -8.64 5.21 -7.38
C SER A 409 -10.01 4.91 -7.99
N PHE A 410 -11.08 5.34 -7.32
CA PHE A 410 -12.43 5.29 -7.84
C PHE A 410 -12.56 6.01 -9.19
N THR A 411 -12.08 7.26 -9.27
CA THR A 411 -12.25 8.07 -10.47
C THR A 411 -11.51 7.46 -11.67
N LEU A 412 -10.31 6.93 -11.44
CA LEU A 412 -9.56 6.18 -12.46
C LEU A 412 -10.31 4.92 -12.92
N ARG A 413 -10.89 4.16 -11.97
CA ARG A 413 -11.68 2.96 -12.27
C ARG A 413 -12.90 3.29 -13.14
N VAL A 414 -13.64 4.34 -12.81
CA VAL A 414 -14.83 4.73 -13.60
C VAL A 414 -14.45 5.25 -14.98
N ILE A 415 -13.38 6.06 -15.09
CA ILE A 415 -12.88 6.48 -16.41
C ILE A 415 -12.47 5.27 -17.24
N PHE A 416 -11.77 4.30 -16.64
CA PHE A 416 -11.40 3.06 -17.33
C PHE A 416 -12.62 2.30 -17.83
N LEU A 417 -13.66 2.13 -17.00
CA LEU A 417 -14.91 1.47 -17.41
C LEU A 417 -15.63 2.22 -18.53
N ILE A 418 -15.64 3.55 -18.49
CA ILE A 418 -16.16 4.39 -19.57
C ILE A 418 -15.37 4.16 -20.86
N ASP A 419 -14.03 4.19 -20.78
CA ASP A 419 -13.13 4.01 -21.93
C ASP A 419 -13.24 2.59 -22.52
N GLU A 420 -13.42 1.58 -21.68
CA GLU A 420 -13.61 0.19 -22.10
C GLU A 420 -14.96 0.00 -22.80
N LYS A 421 -16.04 0.53 -22.23
CA LYS A 421 -17.41 0.29 -22.72
C LYS A 421 -17.76 1.17 -23.92
N PHE A 422 -17.27 2.40 -23.96
CA PHE A 422 -17.67 3.41 -24.95
C PHE A 422 -16.52 3.85 -25.87
N GLY A 423 -15.32 3.31 -25.66
CA GLY A 423 -14.10 3.71 -26.36
C GLY A 423 -13.45 4.95 -25.75
N LYS A 424 -12.16 5.10 -25.98
CA LYS A 424 -11.44 6.32 -25.60
C LYS A 424 -11.91 7.49 -26.47
N PRO A 425 -12.11 8.70 -25.92
CA PRO A 425 -12.30 9.87 -26.76
C PRO A 425 -11.08 10.01 -27.68
N PRO A 426 -11.28 10.49 -28.93
CA PRO A 426 -10.16 10.80 -29.80
C PRO A 426 -9.22 11.74 -29.05
N ILE A 427 -7.98 11.29 -28.84
CA ILE A 427 -6.93 12.10 -28.24
C ILE A 427 -6.85 13.33 -29.15
N SER A 428 -6.99 14.53 -28.60
CA SER A 428 -6.93 15.78 -29.38
C SER A 428 -5.49 16.09 -29.85
N GLU A 429 -4.72 15.07 -30.19
CA GLU A 429 -3.48 15.13 -30.95
C GLU A 429 -3.89 15.36 -32.42
N ASP A 430 -4.01 16.64 -32.79
CA ASP A 430 -4.03 17.21 -34.17
C ASP A 430 -5.01 18.40 -34.29
N LYS A 431 -5.00 19.31 -33.32
CA LYS A 431 -5.31 20.73 -33.57
C LYS A 431 -4.11 21.60 -33.22
N ALA A 432 -2.99 21.30 -33.84
CA ALA A 432 -1.94 22.28 -34.09
C ALA A 432 -2.16 22.83 -35.51
N GLU A 433 -3.01 23.84 -35.63
CA GLU A 433 -2.99 24.81 -36.74
C GLU A 433 -2.55 26.16 -36.20
#